data_AF-A0AAN8C7G0-F1
#
_entry.id   AF-A0AAN8C7G0-F1
#
_cell.length_a   1.000
_cell.length_b   1.000
_cell.length_c   1.000
_cell.angle_alpha   90.00
_cell.angle_beta   90.00
_cell.angle_gamma   90.00
#
_symmetry.space_group_name_H-M   'P 1'
#
loop_
_entity.id
_entity.type
_entity.pdbx_description
1 polymer ?
#
loop_
_entity_poly.entity_id
_entity_poly.type
_entity_poly.pdbx_seq_one_letter_code
_entity_poly.pdbx_strand_id
1 'polypeptide(L)'
;MEEVNAEFMRITTFPLETKFLAQLDKHSTKLLQVIRSRGGVVKQKTTGILQVLDETVDIAIRRECILKSLMIYLGEPVDHLIKEFQDAEAGNNGNLCNNVAVI
;
A
#
# COMPACT_ATOMS: atom_id res chain seq x y z
N MET A 1 -6.90 -12.05 2.47
CA MET A 1 -6.30 -11.22 3.55
C MET A 1 -7.11 -11.24 4.85
N GLU A 2 -8.42 -11.49 4.79
CA GLU A 2 -9.30 -11.56 5.97
C GLU A 2 -8.87 -12.59 7.02
N GLU A 3 -8.46 -13.80 6.60
CA GLU A 3 -8.00 -14.86 7.51
C GLU A 3 -6.77 -14.42 8.32
N VAL A 4 -5.81 -13.75 7.69
CA VAL A 4 -4.61 -13.22 8.37
C VAL A 4 -5.00 -12.17 9.40
N ASN A 5 -5.91 -11.25 9.06
CA ASN A 5 -6.39 -10.24 10.00
C ASN A 5 -7.17 -10.87 11.17
N ALA A 6 -8.00 -11.87 10.90
CA ALA A 6 -8.79 -12.57 11.90
C ALA A 6 -7.89 -13.36 12.88
N GLU A 7 -6.93 -14.12 12.35
CA GLU A 7 -5.98 -14.87 13.17
C GLU A 7 -5.04 -13.95 13.96
N PHE A 8 -4.55 -12.88 13.33
CA PHE A 8 -3.76 -11.88 14.03
C PHE A 8 -4.54 -11.24 15.17
N MET A 9 -5.81 -10.87 14.93
CA MET A 9 -6.70 -10.35 15.98
C MET A 9 -6.93 -11.38 17.08
N ARG A 10 -7.19 -12.65 16.74
CA ARG A 10 -7.44 -13.71 17.72
C ARG A 10 -6.25 -13.94 18.65
N ILE A 11 -5.03 -13.91 18.10
CA ILE A 11 -3.79 -14.18 18.86
C ILE A 11 -3.32 -12.94 19.62
N THR A 12 -3.31 -11.78 18.98
CA THR A 12 -2.66 -10.57 19.52
C THR A 12 -3.65 -9.58 20.13
N THR A 13 -4.96 -9.77 19.90
CA THR A 13 -6.04 -8.82 20.23
C THR A 13 -5.88 -7.44 19.57
N PHE A 14 -5.07 -7.36 18.50
CA PHE A 14 -4.73 -6.12 17.83
C PHE A 14 -5.31 -6.07 16.39
N PRO A 15 -6.05 -5.01 16.02
CA PRO A 15 -6.60 -4.87 14.67
C PRO A 15 -5.52 -4.45 13.69
N LEU A 16 -4.84 -5.44 13.09
CA LEU A 16 -3.68 -5.26 12.23
C LEU A 16 -3.90 -4.21 11.14
N GLU A 17 -4.84 -4.46 10.22
CA GLU A 17 -5.08 -3.59 9.07
C GLU A 17 -5.49 -2.18 9.49
N THR A 18 -6.53 -2.05 10.32
CA THR A 18 -7.01 -0.74 10.77
C THR A 18 -5.92 0.06 11.49
N LYS A 19 -5.12 -0.59 12.33
CA LYS A 19 -4.02 0.08 13.05
C LYS A 19 -2.88 0.46 12.13
N PHE A 20 -2.52 -0.43 11.21
CA PHE A 20 -1.48 -0.18 10.21
C PHE A 20 -1.84 1.03 9.36
N LEU A 21 -3.04 1.04 8.77
CA LEU A 21 -3.53 2.14 7.94
C LEU A 21 -3.62 3.44 8.74
N ALA A 22 -4.11 3.39 9.98
CA ALA A 22 -4.14 4.57 10.84
C ALA A 22 -2.73 5.12 11.18
N GLN A 23 -1.73 4.25 11.38
CA GLN A 23 -0.35 4.70 11.57
C GLN A 23 0.25 5.25 10.27
N LEU A 24 -0.02 4.61 9.13
CA LEU A 24 0.43 5.09 7.82
C LEU A 24 -0.10 6.51 7.57
N ASP A 25 -1.39 6.74 7.77
CA ASP A 25 -2.03 8.05 7.60
C ASP A 25 -1.43 9.09 8.56
N LYS A 26 -1.27 8.73 9.83
CA LYS A 26 -0.67 9.59 10.86
C LYS A 26 0.75 10.03 10.52
N HIS A 27 1.55 9.17 9.88
CA HIS A 27 2.95 9.42 9.58
C HIS A 27 3.20 9.89 8.13
N SER A 28 2.17 9.90 7.29
CA SER A 28 2.23 10.24 5.86
C SER A 28 2.93 11.56 5.57
N THR A 29 2.61 12.63 6.31
CA THR A 29 3.22 13.95 6.09
C THR A 29 4.74 13.93 6.29
N LYS A 30 5.22 13.23 7.33
CA LYS A 30 6.67 13.12 7.60
C LYS A 30 7.37 12.26 6.56
N LEU A 31 6.74 11.16 6.12
CA LEU A 31 7.25 10.32 5.05
C LEU A 31 7.40 11.11 3.75
N LEU A 32 6.37 11.86 3.36
CA LEU A 32 6.41 12.69 2.15
C LEU A 32 7.47 13.77 2.22
N GLN A 33 7.69 14.37 3.39
CA GLN A 33 8.76 15.34 3.59
C GLN A 33 10.15 14.75 3.31
N VAL A 34 10.46 13.57 3.86
CA VAL A 34 11.78 12.93 3.67
C VAL A 34 11.95 12.38 2.25
N ILE A 35 10.87 11.92 1.62
CA ILE A 35 10.90 11.44 0.24
C ILE A 35 11.14 12.62 -0.72
N ARG A 36 10.40 13.72 -0.56
CA ARG A 36 10.52 14.92 -1.40
C ARG A 36 11.85 15.64 -1.26
N SER A 37 12.49 15.55 -0.10
CA SER A 37 13.82 16.14 0.10
C SER A 37 14.94 15.37 -0.62
N ARG A 38 14.68 14.14 -1.07
CA ARG A 38 15.68 13.33 -1.76
C ARG A 38 15.78 13.72 -3.24
N GLY A 39 17.03 13.83 -3.72
CA GLY A 39 17.34 14.12 -5.11
C GLY A 39 17.65 12.87 -5.95
N GLY A 40 18.26 13.09 -7.12
CA GLY A 40 18.82 12.04 -7.97
C GLY A 40 17.81 11.01 -8.47
N VAL A 41 18.23 9.74 -8.49
CA VAL A 41 17.45 8.61 -9.01
C VAL A 41 16.13 8.43 -8.25
N VAL A 42 16.12 8.67 -6.93
CA VAL A 42 14.89 8.58 -6.12
C VAL A 42 13.88 9.61 -6.62
N LYS A 43 14.28 10.89 -6.75
CA LYS A 43 13.40 11.95 -7.26
C LYS A 43 12.83 11.61 -8.63
N GLN A 44 13.67 11.16 -9.56
CA GLN A 44 13.25 10.78 -10.91
C GLN A 44 12.19 9.67 -10.87
N LYS A 45 12.42 8.62 -10.08
CA LYS A 45 11.50 7.49 -9.96
C LYS A 45 10.20 7.82 -9.22
N THR A 46 10.22 8.73 -8.24
CA THR A 46 9.02 9.08 -7.46
C THR A 46 8.18 10.19 -8.09
N THR A 47 8.68 10.93 -9.09
CA THR A 47 8.02 12.15 -9.61
C THR A 47 6.57 11.91 -10.03
N GLY A 48 6.32 10.91 -10.88
CA GLY A 48 4.96 10.62 -11.36
C GLY A 48 4.01 10.15 -10.24
N ILE A 49 4.52 9.35 -9.30
CA ILE A 49 3.72 8.86 -8.15
C ILE A 49 3.33 10.03 -7.25
N LEU A 50 4.25 10.95 -6.98
CA LEU A 50 3.99 12.12 -6.13
C LEU A 50 3.01 13.10 -6.80
N GLN A 51 3.01 13.19 -8.13
CA GLN A 51 2.02 13.98 -8.86
C GLN A 51 0.61 13.40 -8.67
N VAL A 52 0.43 12.09 -8.87
CA VAL A 52 -0.86 11.41 -8.62
C VAL A 52 -1.31 11.61 -7.17
N LEU A 53 -0.38 11.52 -6.21
CA LEU A 53 -0.66 11.75 -4.79
C LEU A 53 -1.15 13.17 -4.49
N ASP A 54 -0.64 14.17 -5.20
CA ASP A 54 -1.01 15.57 -5.00
C ASP A 54 -2.37 15.91 -5.63
N GLU A 55 -2.80 15.15 -6.64
CA GLU A 55 -4.07 15.36 -7.36
C GLU A 55 -5.23 14.52 -6.78
N THR A 56 -4.93 13.39 -6.14
CA THR A 56 -5.96 12.46 -5.64
C THR A 56 -6.63 12.91 -4.34
N VAL A 57 -7.95 12.68 -4.26
CA VAL A 57 -8.73 12.77 -3.01
C VAL A 57 -9.06 11.40 -2.42
N ASP A 58 -8.73 10.33 -3.15
CA ASP A 58 -8.99 8.95 -2.72
C ASP A 58 -7.89 8.50 -1.75
N ILE A 59 -8.32 8.07 -0.55
CA ILE A 59 -7.42 7.65 0.52
C ILE A 59 -6.67 6.35 0.17
N ALA A 60 -7.28 5.44 -0.59
CA ALA A 60 -6.67 4.20 -1.06
C ALA A 60 -5.48 4.52 -1.98
N ILE A 61 -5.74 5.33 -3.01
CA ILE A 61 -4.73 5.78 -3.97
C ILE A 61 -3.62 6.56 -3.27
N ARG A 62 -3.97 7.40 -2.29
CA ARG A 62 -2.99 8.14 -1.49
C ARG A 62 -2.05 7.19 -0.74
N ARG A 63 -2.59 6.20 -0.03
CA ARG A 63 -1.81 5.20 0.72
C ARG A 63 -0.92 4.37 -0.20
N GLU A 64 -1.45 3.96 -1.34
CA GLU A 64 -0.70 3.27 -2.40
C GLU A 64 0.52 4.09 -2.84
N CYS A 65 0.30 5.36 -3.20
CA CYS A 65 1.37 6.25 -3.67
C CYS A 65 2.45 6.44 -2.60
N ILE A 66 2.07 6.53 -1.33
CA ILE A 66 3.02 6.64 -0.21
C ILE A 66 3.87 5.38 -0.09
N LEU A 67 3.25 4.19 -0.11
CA LEU A 67 3.97 2.91 0.00
C LEU A 67 4.91 2.68 -1.19
N LYS A 68 4.46 2.95 -2.42
CA LYS A 68 5.31 2.87 -3.62
C LYS A 68 6.51 3.83 -3.52
N SER A 69 6.27 5.06 -3.09
CA SER A 69 7.33 6.06 -2.92
C SER A 69 8.32 5.67 -1.82
N LEU A 70 7.84 5.05 -0.74
CA LEU A 70 8.68 4.55 0.35
C LEU A 70 9.62 3.43 -0.12
N MET A 71 9.13 2.48 -0.93
CA MET A 71 9.97 1.42 -1.50
C MET A 71 11.09 1.97 -2.36
N ILE A 72 10.77 2.91 -3.24
CA ILE A 72 11.77 3.59 -4.08
C ILE A 72 12.80 4.32 -3.21
N TYR A 73 12.36 4.98 -2.14
CA TYR A 73 13.26 5.69 -1.22
C TYR A 73 14.24 4.75 -0.51
N LEU A 74 13.78 3.56 -0.09
CA LEU A 74 14.59 2.54 0.56
C LEU A 74 15.49 1.77 -0.42
N GLY A 75 15.31 1.97 -1.73
CA GLY A 75 16.05 1.24 -2.77
C GLY A 75 15.49 -0.16 -3.04
N GLU A 76 14.28 -0.43 -2.58
CA GLU A 76 13.60 -1.70 -2.78
C GLU A 76 12.78 -1.70 -4.08
N PRO A 77 12.65 -2.86 -4.76
CA PRO A 77 11.80 -2.98 -5.93
C PRO A 77 10.33 -2.86 -5.55
N VAL A 78 9.61 -1.96 -6.22
CA VAL A 78 8.19 -1.71 -5.97
C VAL A 78 7.34 -2.96 -6.20
N ASP A 79 7.74 -3.82 -7.14
CA ASP A 79 7.04 -5.06 -7.49
C ASP A 79 7.04 -6.10 -6.36
N HIS A 80 7.87 -5.92 -5.31
CA HIS A 80 7.87 -6.77 -4.13
C HIS A 80 6.87 -6.33 -3.05
N LEU A 81 6.36 -5.09 -3.14
CA LEU A 81 5.46 -4.51 -2.14
C LEU A 81 4.12 -5.26 -2.07
N ILE A 82 3.63 -5.75 -3.21
CA ILE A 82 2.42 -6.55 -3.32
C ILE A 82 2.74 -7.70 -4.26
N LYS A 83 3.06 -8.86 -3.70
CA LYS A 83 2.85 -10.10 -4.45
C LYS A 83 1.34 -10.25 -4.53
N GLU A 84 0.78 -10.21 -5.73
CA GLU A 84 -0.59 -10.71 -5.93
C GLU A 84 -0.61 -12.12 -5.34
N PHE A 85 -1.25 -12.27 -4.18
CA PHE A 85 -1.63 -13.58 -3.71
C PHE A 85 -2.71 -14.01 -4.71
N GLN A 86 -2.28 -14.65 -5.80
CA GLN A 86 -3.18 -15.44 -6.60
C GLN A 86 -3.71 -16.48 -5.63
N ASP A 87 -4.96 -16.32 -5.22
CA ASP A 87 -5.67 -17.38 -4.53
C ASP A 87 -5.40 -18.64 -5.35
N ALA A 88 -4.77 -19.64 -4.75
CA ALA A 88 -4.71 -20.94 -5.38
C ALA A 88 -6.17 -21.33 -5.60
N GLU A 89 -6.64 -21.25 -6.84
CA GLU A 89 -8.03 -21.53 -7.18
C GLU A 89 -8.34 -22.95 -6.72
N ALA A 90 -8.94 -23.07 -5.54
CA ALA A 90 -9.66 -24.24 -5.13
C ALA A 90 -10.88 -24.26 -6.05
N GLY A 91 -10.76 -25.01 -7.14
CA GLY A 91 -11.71 -25.00 -8.25
C GLY A 91 -13.15 -25.09 -7.76
N ASN A 92 -13.95 -24.08 -8.11
CA ASN A 92 -15.34 -24.28 -8.44
C ASN A 92 -15.82 -23.17 -9.37
N ASN A 93 -16.25 -23.57 -10.56
CA ASN A 93 -16.83 -22.69 -11.57
C ASN A 93 -18.05 -21.95 -11.02
N GLY A 94 -18.08 -20.62 -11.17
CA GLY A 94 -19.30 -19.84 -10.92
C GLY A 94 -19.07 -18.34 -10.76
N ASN A 95 -18.84 -17.66 -11.88
CA ASN A 95 -19.10 -16.24 -12.17
C ASN A 95 -19.68 -15.36 -11.03
N LEU A 96 -19.04 -14.23 -10.68
CA LEU A 96 -19.55 -12.87 -10.96
C LEU A 96 -18.67 -11.76 -10.32
N CYS A 97 -18.22 -10.85 -11.18
CA CYS A 97 -17.94 -9.42 -10.99
C CYS A 97 -17.04 -8.89 -9.84
N ASN A 98 -16.09 -8.07 -10.30
CA ASN A 98 -15.64 -6.80 -9.72
C ASN A 98 -15.18 -6.83 -8.26
N ASN A 99 -13.88 -7.04 -8.06
CA ASN A 99 -13.21 -6.44 -6.90
C ASN A 99 -12.02 -5.62 -7.39
N VAL A 100 -12.24 -4.30 -7.40
CA VAL A 100 -11.20 -3.28 -7.39
C VAL A 100 -10.26 -3.62 -6.23
N ALA A 101 -8.96 -3.65 -6.50
CA ALA A 101 -7.94 -3.75 -5.47
C ALA A 101 -8.13 -2.58 -4.49
N VAL A 102 -8.68 -2.87 -3.31
CA VAL A 102 -8.79 -1.89 -2.23
C VAL A 102 -7.43 -1.82 -1.53
N ILE A 103 -6.88 -0.62 -1.46
CA ILE A 103 -5.82 -0.20 -0.54
C ILE A 103 -6.44 0.70 0.53
#